data_AF-A0A4Y1QAY7-F1
#
_entry.id   AF-A0A4Y1QAY7-F1
#
_cell.length_a   1.000
_cell.length_b   1.000
_cell.length_c   1.000
_cell.angle_alpha   90.00
_cell.angle_beta   90.00
_cell.angle_gamma   90.00
#
_symmetry.space_group_name_H-M   'P 1'
#
loop_
_entity.id
_entity.type
_entity.pdbx_description
1 polymer ?
#
loop_
_entity_poly.entity_id
_entity_poly.type
_entity_poly.pdbx_seq_one_letter_code
_entity_poly.pdbx_strand_id
1 'polypeptide(L)' 'RLAAQKEWAFMKILYEHEFPVPRPIDQARHCILMEGIDGYPLRRISDVPSPGKLYSTLMDIIVRFARAGLIHGDY' A
#
# COMPACT_ATOMS: atom_id res chain seq x y z
N ARG A 1 15.85 9.10 7.97
CA ARG A 1 15.16 10.43 8.01
C ARG A 1 14.52 10.76 6.67
N LEU A 2 15.28 10.93 5.58
CA LEU A 2 14.73 11.33 4.28
C LEU A 2 13.76 10.28 3.68
N ALA A 3 14.08 8.98 3.82
CA ALA A 3 13.18 7.91 3.38
C ALA A 3 11.81 7.97 4.07
N ALA A 4 11.78 8.02 5.41
CA ALA A 4 10.53 8.14 6.17
C ALA A 4 9.72 9.39 5.82
N GLN A 5 10.36 10.53 5.54
CA GLN A 5 9.67 11.74 5.09
C GLN A 5 9.03 11.55 3.71
N LYS A 6 9.72 10.87 2.79
CA LYS A 6 9.21 10.56 1.45
C LYS A 6 8.05 9.56 1.51
N GLU A 7 8.21 8.45 2.23
CA GLU A 7 7.17 7.44 2.43
C GLU A 7 5.92 8.04 3.09
N TRP A 8 6.09 8.85 4.13
CA TRP A 8 4.99 9.56 4.77
C TRP A 8 4.23 10.48 3.81
N ALA A 9 4.94 11.25 2.98
CA ALA A 9 4.31 12.12 2.00
C ALA A 9 3.51 11.34 0.96
N PHE A 10 4.05 10.22 0.45
CA PHE A 10 3.32 9.35 -0.48
C PHE A 10 2.13 8.67 0.20
N MET A 11 2.28 8.13 1.41
CA MET A 11 1.20 7.47 2.14
C MET A 11 0.01 8.40 2.36
N LYS A 12 0.24 9.68 2.69
CA LYS A 12 -0.83 10.69 2.80
C LYS A 12 -1.56 10.90 1.47
N ILE A 13 -0.84 11.16 0.39
CA ILE A 13 -1.43 11.43 -0.92
C ILE A 13 -2.20 10.19 -1.42
N LEU A 14 -1.63 9.00 -1.27
CA LEU A 14 -2.28 7.75 -1.66
C LEU A 14 -3.57 7.51 -0.85
N TYR A 15 -3.54 7.76 0.46
CA TYR A 15 -4.71 7.65 1.31
C TYR A 15 -5.80 8.67 0.95
N GLU A 16 -5.43 9.93 0.71
CA GLU A 16 -6.34 11.00 0.28
C GLU A 16 -7.00 10.70 -1.09
N HIS A 17 -6.30 9.99 -1.97
CA HIS A 17 -6.81 9.53 -3.26
C HIS A 17 -7.42 8.11 -3.21
N GLU A 18 -7.78 7.60 -2.03
CA GLU A 18 -8.49 6.34 -1.82
C GLU A 18 -7.77 5.09 -2.37
N PHE A 19 -6.43 5.11 -2.39
CA PHE A 19 -5.67 3.88 -2.62
C PHE A 19 -5.77 2.97 -1.37
N PRO A 20 -5.70 1.64 -1.54
CA PRO A 20 -5.77 0.69 -0.43
C PRO A 20 -4.45 0.66 0.34
N VAL A 21 -4.17 1.73 1.08
CA VAL A 21 -2.99 1.90 1.94
C VAL A 21 -3.43 2.16 3.39
N PRO A 22 -2.61 1.83 4.40
CA PRO A 22 -2.93 2.14 5.79
C PRO A 22 -3.14 3.64 6.00
N ARG A 23 -4.05 4.00 6.92
CA ARG A 23 -4.20 5.41 7.30
C ARG A 23 -2.91 5.94 7.93
N PRO A 24 -2.30 7.02 7.39
CA PRO A 24 -1.17 7.68 8.02
C PRO A 24 -1.61 8.45 9.27
N ILE A 25 -0.90 8.28 10.41
CA ILE A 25 -1.21 8.95 11.69
C ILE A 25 -0.16 10.00 12.07
N ASP A 26 1.14 9.64 12.12
CA ASP A 26 2.22 10.61 12.38
C ASP A 26 3.59 10.17 11.82
N GLN A 27 4.55 11.11 11.75
CA GLN A 27 5.94 10.87 11.33
C GLN A 27 6.93 11.59 12.25
N ALA A 28 7.83 10.83 12.88
CA ALA A 28 8.87 11.38 13.75
C ALA A 28 10.27 10.84 13.37
N ARG A 29 11.11 11.71 12.82
CA ARG A 29 12.49 11.41 12.36
C ARG A 29 12.54 10.28 11.32
N HIS A 30 12.63 9.03 11.76
CA HIS A 30 12.70 7.83 10.92
C HIS A 30 11.53 6.87 11.17
N CYS A 31 10.66 7.19 12.13
CA CYS A 31 9.49 6.41 12.46
C CYS A 31 8.27 6.97 11.71
N ILE A 32 7.39 6.06 11.31
CA ILE A 32 6.06 6.35 10.77
C ILE A 32 5.05 5.58 11.63
N LEU A 33 4.04 6.29 12.12
CA LEU A 33 2.87 5.72 12.79
C LEU A 33 1.72 5.67 11.80
N MET A 34 1.10 4.51 11.67
CA MET A 34 0.02 4.22 10.74
C MET A 34 -1.00 3.26 11.37
N GLU A 35 -2.13 3.10 10.70
CA GLU A 35 -3.18 2.15 11.06
C GLU A 35 -2.64 0.71 11.18
N GLY A 36 -3.09 0.01 12.22
CA GLY A 36 -2.87 -1.42 12.35
C GLY A 36 -3.88 -2.19 11.51
N ILE A 37 -3.40 -2.87 10.47
CA ILE A 37 -4.22 -3.75 9.64
C ILE A 37 -4.19 -5.16 10.23
N ASP A 38 -5.34 -5.67 10.64
CA ASP A 38 -5.49 -7.05 11.09
C ASP A 38 -5.56 -7.99 9.86
N GLY A 39 -4.39 -8.50 9.47
CA GLY A 39 -4.27 -9.35 8.29
C GLY A 39 -2.91 -10.04 8.19
N TYR A 40 -2.79 -10.89 7.18
CA TYR A 40 -1.59 -11.69 6.94
C TYR A 40 -0.95 -11.30 5.60
N PRO A 41 0.40 -11.29 5.51
CA PRO A 41 1.08 -11.21 4.22
C PRO A 41 0.65 -12.36 3.31
N LEU A 42 0.49 -12.09 2.02
CA LEU A 42 -0.01 -13.06 1.05
C LEU A 42 0.84 -14.36 1.00
N ARG A 43 2.15 -14.28 1.24
CA ARG A 43 3.05 -15.44 1.34
C ARG A 43 2.67 -16.43 2.45
N ARG A 44 1.95 -16.00 3.49
CA ARG A 44 1.49 -16.86 4.59
C ARG A 44 0.11 -17.49 4.34
N ILE A 45 -0.50 -17.24 3.18
CA ILE A 45 -1.79 -17.79 2.82
C ILE A 45 -1.60 -19.13 2.10
N SER A 46 -2.22 -20.18 2.63
CA SER A 46 -2.12 -21.55 2.08
C SER A 46 -3.15 -21.85 0.99
N ASP A 47 -4.33 -21.21 1.05
CA ASP A 47 -5.40 -21.37 0.08
C ASP A 47 -6.15 -20.05 -0.12
N VAL A 48 -6.54 -19.79 -1.37
CA VAL A 48 -7.32 -18.60 -1.75
C VAL A 48 -8.56 -19.10 -2.49
N PRO A 49 -9.78 -18.87 -1.97
CA PRO A 49 -11.01 -19.42 -2.56
C PRO A 49 -11.24 -19.00 -4.02
N SER A 50 -10.75 -17.83 -4.44
CA SER A 50 -10.84 -17.36 -5.82
C SER A 50 -9.54 -16.65 -6.25
N PRO A 51 -8.55 -17.41 -6.75
CA PRO A 51 -7.26 -16.84 -7.16
C PRO A 51 -7.41 -15.85 -8.33
N GLY A 52 -8.29 -16.14 -9.29
CA GLY A 52 -8.53 -15.25 -10.43
C GLY A 52 -9.06 -13.89 -10.03
N LYS A 53 -10.00 -13.83 -9.06
CA LYS A 53 -10.51 -12.56 -8.54
C LYS A 53 -9.42 -11.77 -7.82
N LEU A 54 -8.63 -12.43 -6.97
CA LEU A 54 -7.51 -11.79 -6.27
C LEU A 54 -6.50 -11.21 -7.27
N TYR A 55 -6.11 -11.99 -8.28
CA TYR A 55 -5.20 -11.55 -9.33
C TYR A 55 -5.71 -10.29 -10.04
N SER A 56 -6.97 -10.29 -10.47
CA SER A 56 -7.58 -9.13 -11.11
C SER A 56 -7.54 -7.89 -10.20
N THR A 57 -7.90 -8.04 -8.93
CA THR A 57 -7.82 -6.93 -7.95
C THR A 57 -6.40 -6.38 -7.79
N LEU A 58 -5.39 -7.26 -7.70
CA LEU A 58 -3.99 -6.83 -7.58
C LEU A 58 -3.50 -6.11 -8.85
N MET A 59 -3.87 -6.61 -10.03
CA MET A 59 -3.53 -5.97 -11.31
C MET A 59 -4.22 -4.62 -11.49
N ASP A 60 -5.48 -4.50 -11.07
CA ASP A 60 -6.21 -3.22 -11.11
C ASP A 60 -5.53 -2.16 -10.24
N ILE A 61 -4.98 -2.54 -9.08
CA ILE A 61 -4.19 -1.64 -8.22
C ILE A 61 -2.91 -1.18 -8.94
N ILE A 62 -2.16 -2.10 -9.58
CA ILE A 62 -0.95 -1.75 -10.34
C ILE A 62 -1.29 -0.77 -11.48
N VAL A 63 -2.35 -1.04 -12.24
CA VAL A 63 -2.81 -0.15 -13.32
C VAL A 63 -3.23 1.20 -12.75
N ARG A 64 -3.87 1.24 -11.57
CA ARG A 64 -4.24 2.49 -10.89
C ARG A 64 -3.01 3.31 -10.49
N PHE A 65 -1.95 2.68 -9.98
CA PHE A 65 -0.67 3.35 -9.74
C PHE A 65 -0.09 3.93 -11.03
N ALA A 66 -0.04 3.14 -12.10
CA ALA A 66 0.50 3.59 -13.39
C ALA A 66 -0.27 4.78 -13.97
N ARG A 67 -1.62 4.78 -13.84
CA ARG A 67 -2.47 5.91 -14.25
C ARG A 67 -2.20 7.19 -13.44
N ALA A 68 -1.74 7.05 -12.21
CA ALA A 68 -1.30 8.18 -11.38
C ALA A 68 0.17 8.59 -11.64
N GLY A 69 0.84 7.98 -12.62
CA GLY A 69 2.26 8.23 -12.92
C GLY A 69 3.23 7.58 -11.94
N LEU A 70 2.77 6.58 -11.18
CA LEU A 70 3.55 5.90 -10.14
C LEU A 70 3.85 4.45 -10.54
N ILE A 71 5.04 4.00 -10.15
CA ILE A 71 5.45 2.59 -10.20
C ILE A 71 5.91 2.24 -8.78
N HIS A 72 5.31 1.21 -8.15
CA HIS A 72 5.64 0.83 -6.77
C HIS A 72 7.10 0.37 -6.63
N GLY A 73 7.59 -0.41 -7.60
CA GLY A 73 8.99 -0.85 -7.66
C GLY A 73 9.31 -2.13 -6.87
N ASP A 74 8.49 -2.47 -5.86
CA ASP A 74 8.61 -3.70 -5.05
C ASP A 74 7.21 -4.24 -4.67
N TYR A 75 6.42 -4.62 -5.68
CA TYR A 75 5.00 -4.99 -5.51
C TYR A 75 4.80 -6.51 -5.38
#